data_AF-A0A8H7KQV0-F1
#
_entry.id   AF-A0A8H7KQV0-F1
#
_cell.length_a   1.000
_cell.length_b   1.000
_cell.length_c   1.000
_cell.angle_alpha   90.00
_cell.angle_beta   90.00
_cell.angle_gamma   90.00
#
_symmetry.space_group_name_H-M   'P 1'
#
loop_
_entity.id
_entity.type
_entity.pdbx_description
1 polymer ?
#
loop_
_entity_poly.entity_id
_entity_poly.type
_entity_poly.pdbx_seq_one_letter_code
_entity_poly.pdbx_strand_id
1 'polypeptide(L)'
;MSRGQYFCSLLGTYFEVGLGACGVYNVDTDHIVAVSEALFDSYPETSPGNPNTNAVCNRVITISCAYCIIKALFTVRTNKFADGGVTQQAIITDRCAGCAGWGDLDMSPSLFQTFAPEAVGRLYGVNWYFN
;
A
#
# COMPACT_ATOMS: atom_id res chain seq x y z
N MET A 1 -4.45 -7.34 23.59
CA MET A 1 -3.54 -6.63 22.66
C MET A 1 -2.68 -7.68 21.97
N SER A 2 -3.03 -8.09 20.75
CA SER A 2 -2.45 -9.25 20.07
C SER A 2 -2.28 -8.95 18.58
N ARG A 3 -1.02 -9.02 18.12
CA ARG A 3 -0.51 -9.04 16.73
C ARG A 3 -1.29 -8.22 15.68
N GLY A 4 -0.70 -7.08 15.31
CA GLY A 4 -0.84 -6.46 13.98
C GLY A 4 -2.22 -5.89 13.68
N GLN A 5 -2.31 -4.57 13.57
CA GLN A 5 -3.51 -3.93 13.04
C GLN A 5 -3.57 -4.27 11.53
N TYR A 6 -4.39 -5.25 11.16
CA TYR A 6 -4.58 -5.67 9.77
C TYR A 6 -5.50 -4.68 9.07
N PHE A 7 -5.00 -4.02 8.03
CA PHE A 7 -5.82 -3.12 7.21
C PHE A 7 -6.20 -3.82 5.91
N CYS A 8 -7.50 -3.97 5.68
CA CYS A 8 -8.04 -4.42 4.39
C CYS A 8 -8.11 -3.18 3.48
N SER A 9 -7.10 -3.05 2.62
CA SER A 9 -7.10 -2.09 1.52
C SER A 9 -8.09 -2.55 0.47
N LEU A 10 -9.00 -1.67 0.08
CA LEU A 10 -9.94 -1.98 -0.99
C LEU A 10 -9.31 -1.72 -2.35
N LEU A 11 -8.19 -0.96 -2.43
CA LEU A 11 -7.59 -0.49 -3.67
C LEU A 11 -6.05 -0.42 -3.59
N GLY A 12 -5.39 -1.14 -4.51
CA GLY A 12 -3.99 -0.96 -4.90
C GLY A 12 -3.90 -0.33 -6.29
N THR A 13 -3.21 0.80 -6.50
CA THR A 13 -2.91 1.40 -7.83
C THR A 13 -1.40 1.57 -8.05
N TYR A 14 -0.96 2.21 -9.14
CA TYR A 14 0.45 2.59 -9.33
C TYR A 14 0.63 4.01 -9.88
N PHE A 15 1.79 4.63 -9.60
CA PHE A 15 2.14 6.00 -9.98
C PHE A 15 3.55 6.12 -10.56
N GLU A 16 3.80 7.14 -11.39
CA GLU A 16 5.17 7.53 -11.79
C GLU A 16 5.87 8.09 -10.56
N VAL A 17 6.90 7.40 -10.08
CA VAL A 17 7.51 7.79 -8.81
C VAL A 17 8.46 8.98 -8.99
N GLY A 18 8.64 9.73 -7.90
CA GLY A 18 9.50 10.91 -7.86
C GLY A 18 9.76 11.34 -6.42
N LEU A 19 9.66 12.64 -6.12
CA LEU A 19 9.71 13.14 -4.75
C LEU A 19 8.39 12.88 -4.03
N GLY A 20 8.39 11.94 -3.08
CA GLY A 20 7.22 11.64 -2.26
C GLY A 20 7.02 12.63 -1.09
N ALA A 21 5.84 12.57 -0.47
CA ALA A 21 5.46 13.39 0.69
C ALA A 21 6.34 13.18 1.93
N CYS A 22 7.12 12.09 1.98
CA CYS A 22 8.14 11.87 3.01
C CYS A 22 9.48 12.56 2.71
N GLY A 23 9.58 13.34 1.62
CA GLY A 23 10.81 14.02 1.21
C GLY A 23 11.88 13.09 0.65
N VAL A 24 11.49 11.88 0.24
CA VAL A 24 12.38 10.86 -0.34
C VAL A 24 12.15 10.81 -1.85
N TYR A 25 13.23 10.82 -2.62
CA TYR A 25 13.19 10.59 -4.05
C TYR A 25 13.30 9.10 -4.34
N ASN A 26 12.34 8.54 -5.07
CA ASN A 26 12.30 7.12 -5.41
C ASN A 26 12.28 6.93 -6.94
N VAL A 27 12.59 5.71 -7.39
CA VAL A 27 12.51 5.28 -8.81
C VAL A 27 11.56 4.08 -8.96
N ASP A 28 11.01 3.84 -10.15
CA ASP A 28 9.88 2.89 -10.35
C ASP A 28 10.20 1.45 -9.93
N THR A 29 11.49 1.14 -9.78
CA THR A 29 11.98 -0.15 -9.31
C THR A 29 11.96 -0.31 -7.79
N ASP A 30 11.86 0.77 -7.02
CA ASP A 30 11.89 0.74 -5.56
C ASP A 30 10.59 0.19 -5.00
N HIS A 31 10.67 -0.71 -4.01
CA HIS A 31 9.47 -1.25 -3.35
C HIS A 31 8.91 -0.25 -2.32
N ILE A 32 8.16 0.73 -2.83
CA ILE A 32 7.55 1.79 -2.04
C ILE A 32 6.04 1.85 -2.23
N VAL A 33 5.37 2.49 -1.26
CA VAL A 33 3.94 2.82 -1.31
C VAL A 33 3.66 4.25 -0.88
N ALA A 34 2.63 4.83 -1.47
CA ALA A 34 1.86 5.92 -0.90
C ALA A 34 0.67 5.36 -0.12
N VAL A 35 0.50 5.81 1.13
CA VAL A 35 -0.67 5.48 1.94
C VAL A 35 -1.76 6.53 1.76
N SER A 36 -3.03 6.18 1.99
CA SER A 36 -4.13 7.14 1.88
C SER A 36 -3.89 8.40 2.73
N GLU A 37 -4.35 9.55 2.23
CA GLU A 37 -4.34 10.82 2.96
C GLU A 37 -4.93 10.69 4.37
N ALA A 38 -6.04 9.96 4.50
CA ALA A 38 -6.69 9.77 5.78
C ALA A 38 -5.85 8.95 6.79
N LEU A 39 -4.99 8.05 6.32
CA LEU A 39 -4.03 7.36 7.18
C LEU A 39 -2.82 8.24 7.45
N PHE A 40 -2.25 8.87 6.42
CA PHE A 40 -1.08 9.72 6.55
C PHE A 40 -1.31 10.85 7.57
N ASP A 41 -2.44 11.53 7.46
CA ASP A 41 -2.80 12.68 8.31
C ASP A 41 -3.24 12.25 9.73
N SER A 42 -3.44 10.95 9.96
CA SER A 42 -3.70 10.42 11.30
C SER A 42 -2.43 10.27 12.16
N TYR A 43 -1.25 10.36 11.54
CA TYR A 43 0.04 10.30 12.23
C TYR A 43 0.61 11.70 12.46
N PRO A 44 1.30 11.92 13.60
CA PRO A 44 1.87 13.22 13.92
C PRO A 44 3.10 13.55 13.07
N GLU A 45 3.26 14.82 12.73
CA GLU A 45 4.51 15.38 12.22
C GLU A 45 5.42 15.76 13.38
N THR A 46 6.71 15.42 13.30
CA THR A 46 7.69 15.83 14.31
C THR A 46 8.11 17.30 14.15
N SER A 47 7.91 17.88 12.97
CA SER A 47 8.02 19.31 12.70
C SER A 47 6.69 19.82 12.11
N PRO A 48 5.95 20.69 12.82
CA PRO A 48 4.64 21.15 12.37
C PRO A 48 4.68 21.80 10.98
N GLY A 49 3.81 21.34 10.08
CA GLY A 49 3.69 21.86 8.71
C GLY A 49 4.71 21.28 7.74
N ASN A 50 5.47 20.26 8.15
CA ASN A 50 6.43 19.57 7.29
C ASN A 50 6.06 18.08 7.15
N PRO A 51 5.40 17.70 6.04
CA PRO A 51 4.94 16.32 5.83
C PRO A 51 6.10 15.32 5.76
N ASN A 52 7.30 15.78 5.38
CA ASN A 52 8.51 14.94 5.35
C ASN A 52 8.88 14.38 6.73
N THR A 53 8.34 14.97 7.79
CA THR A 53 8.62 14.61 9.18
C THR A 53 7.49 13.84 9.85
N ASN A 54 6.50 13.40 9.07
CA ASN A 54 5.40 12.57 9.53
C ASN A 54 5.92 11.23 10.09
N ALA A 55 5.42 10.81 11.24
CA ALA A 55 5.84 9.58 11.92
C ALA A 55 5.55 8.29 11.12
N VAL A 56 4.66 8.34 10.13
CA VAL A 56 4.38 7.21 9.23
C VAL A 56 5.44 7.04 8.14
N CYS A 57 6.23 8.08 7.85
CA CYS A 57 7.26 8.05 6.83
C CYS A 57 8.38 7.07 7.17
N ASN A 58 8.91 6.41 6.14
CA ASN A 58 9.98 5.42 6.22
C ASN A 58 9.64 4.18 7.06
N ARG A 59 8.37 4.01 7.44
CA ARG A 59 7.91 2.79 8.12
C ARG A 59 7.77 1.67 7.09
N VAL A 60 8.17 0.47 7.50
CA VAL A 60 8.05 -0.73 6.66
C VAL A 60 6.71 -1.39 6.95
N ILE A 61 5.98 -1.70 5.89
CA ILE A 61 4.77 -2.52 5.95
C ILE A 61 5.01 -3.84 5.22
N THR A 62 4.34 -4.88 5.69
CA THR A 62 4.22 -6.13 4.95
C THR A 62 2.86 -6.15 4.28
N ILE A 63 2.87 -6.28 2.95
CA ILE A 63 1.69 -6.39 2.12
C ILE A 63 1.51 -7.86 1.76
N SER A 64 0.28 -8.33 1.87
CA SER A 64 -0.13 -9.69 1.58
C SER A 64 -1.37 -9.64 0.70
N CYS A 65 -1.35 -10.37 -0.41
CA CYS A 65 -2.54 -10.51 -1.22
C CYS A 65 -2.94 -11.97 -1.36
N ALA A 66 -4.00 -12.35 -0.64
CA ALA A 66 -4.61 -13.67 -0.70
C ALA A 66 -5.76 -13.74 -1.73
N TYR A 67 -6.34 -12.59 -2.11
CA TYR A 67 -7.52 -12.48 -2.97
C TYR A 67 -7.44 -11.32 -3.98
N CYS A 68 -6.26 -11.03 -4.55
CA CYS A 68 -6.12 -10.05 -5.63
C CYS A 68 -6.92 -10.53 -6.85
N ILE A 69 -8.23 -10.27 -6.84
CA ILE A 69 -9.17 -10.67 -7.88
C ILE A 69 -9.47 -9.40 -8.69
N ILE A 70 -9.37 -9.51 -10.02
CA ILE A 70 -9.83 -8.47 -10.94
C ILE A 70 -11.35 -8.34 -10.71
N LYS A 71 -11.87 -7.13 -10.50
CA LYS A 71 -13.32 -6.86 -10.36
C LYS A 71 -14.19 -7.54 -11.44
N ALA A 72 -13.60 -7.86 -12.59
CA ALA A 72 -14.23 -8.55 -13.71
C ALA A 72 -14.44 -10.07 -13.53
N LEU A 73 -13.81 -10.73 -12.54
CA LEU A 73 -13.95 -12.17 -12.30
C LEU A 73 -14.65 -12.43 -10.96
N PHE A 74 -15.92 -12.06 -10.87
CA PHE A 74 -16.81 -12.41 -9.76
C PHE A 74 -17.21 -13.90 -9.80
N THR A 75 -16.24 -14.81 -9.90
CA THR A 75 -16.42 -16.25 -9.66
C THR A 75 -15.12 -16.87 -9.15
N VAL A 76 -14.55 -16.33 -8.08
CA VAL A 76 -13.59 -17.11 -7.28
C VAL A 76 -14.31 -17.59 -6.03
N ARG A 77 -14.97 -18.74 -6.17
CA ARG A 77 -15.38 -19.56 -5.04
C ARG A 77 -14.12 -20.23 -4.49
N THR A 78 -13.53 -19.66 -3.44
CA THR A 78 -13.04 -20.39 -2.26
C THR A 78 -12.52 -19.38 -1.25
N ASN A 79 -13.19 -19.29 -0.11
CA ASN A 79 -12.59 -18.89 1.14
C ASN A 79 -11.44 -19.86 1.44
N LYS A 80 -10.21 -19.48 1.12
CA LYS A 80 -9.03 -20.15 1.68
C LYS A 80 -7.93 -19.12 1.87
N PHE A 81 -7.86 -18.62 3.10
CA PHE A 81 -6.59 -18.25 3.72
C PHE A 81 -5.73 -19.53 3.72
N ALA A 82 -5.04 -19.79 2.62
CA ALA A 82 -3.92 -20.72 2.61
C ALA A 82 -2.67 -19.86 2.78
N ASP A 83 -1.79 -20.28 3.67
CA ASP A 83 -0.53 -19.64 4.07
C ASP A 83 0.52 -19.58 2.94
N GLY A 84 0.11 -19.20 1.73
CA GLY A 84 0.90 -19.20 0.49
C GLY A 84 0.48 -18.10 -0.51
N GLY A 85 -0.19 -17.04 -0.05
CA GLY A 85 -0.36 -15.82 -0.83
C GLY A 85 0.97 -15.07 -0.99
N VAL A 86 1.15 -14.33 -2.09
CA VAL A 86 2.35 -13.52 -2.29
C VAL A 86 2.40 -12.44 -1.21
N THR A 87 3.55 -12.35 -0.53
CA THR A 87 3.83 -11.29 0.45
C THR A 87 5.03 -10.49 -0.01
N GLN A 88 4.95 -9.18 0.05
CA GLN A 88 6.07 -8.29 -0.28
C GLN A 88 6.12 -7.16 0.75
N GLN A 89 7.33 -6.82 1.18
CA GLN A 89 7.56 -5.65 2.02
C GLN A 89 7.72 -4.40 1.16
N ALA A 90 7.23 -3.28 1.70
CA ALA A 90 7.37 -1.97 1.09
C ALA A 90 7.58 -0.89 2.15
N ILE A 91 8.17 0.22 1.74
CA ILE A 91 8.41 1.39 2.59
C ILE A 91 7.37 2.46 2.26
N ILE A 92 6.78 3.07 3.29
CA ILE A 92 5.89 4.22 3.13
C ILE A 92 6.74 5.45 2.86
N THR A 93 6.66 6.00 1.65
CA THR A 93 7.43 7.18 1.23
C THR A 93 6.57 8.33 0.73
N ASP A 94 5.26 8.12 0.60
CA ASP A 94 4.38 9.11 -0.01
C ASP A 94 2.93 9.06 0.53
N ARG A 95 2.13 10.06 0.15
CA ARG A 95 0.74 10.28 0.56
C ARG A 95 -0.15 10.30 -0.68
N CYS A 96 -1.13 9.40 -0.72
CA CYS A 96 -2.11 9.30 -1.80
C CYS A 96 -3.38 10.07 -1.47
N ALA A 97 -3.54 11.28 -2.02
CA ALA A 97 -4.77 12.09 -1.87
C ALA A 97 -5.96 11.52 -2.68
N GLY A 98 -5.69 10.71 -3.70
CA GLY A 98 -6.72 10.07 -4.53
C GLY A 98 -7.26 8.75 -3.95
N CYS A 99 -6.68 8.26 -2.86
CA CYS A 99 -7.02 6.98 -2.25
C CYS A 99 -8.23 7.13 -1.33
N ALA A 100 -9.37 6.57 -1.73
CA ALA A 100 -10.66 6.80 -1.09
C ALA A 100 -10.84 6.02 0.22
N GLY A 101 -10.24 4.85 0.35
CA GLY A 101 -10.26 4.02 1.54
C GLY A 101 -9.12 4.37 2.50
N TRP A 102 -9.39 4.40 3.80
CA TRP A 102 -8.38 4.69 4.82
C TRP A 102 -7.17 3.72 4.77
N GLY A 103 -7.40 2.45 4.42
CA GLY A 103 -6.33 1.46 4.25
C GLY A 103 -5.76 1.37 2.83
N ASP A 104 -6.21 2.19 1.88
CA ASP A 104 -5.80 2.07 0.47
C ASP A 104 -4.31 2.38 0.29
N LEU A 105 -3.69 1.66 -0.65
CA LEU A 105 -2.28 1.77 -0.97
C LEU A 105 -2.11 2.13 -2.44
N ASP A 106 -1.18 3.02 -2.75
CA ASP A 106 -0.75 3.29 -4.12
C ASP A 106 0.71 2.83 -4.25
N MET A 107 0.96 1.82 -5.08
CA MET A 107 2.23 1.09 -5.10
C MET A 107 3.13 1.61 -6.22
N SER A 108 4.44 1.51 -6.05
CA SER A 108 5.36 1.59 -7.21
C SER A 108 5.02 0.53 -8.27
N PRO A 109 5.35 0.77 -9.55
CA PRO A 109 5.13 -0.20 -10.63
C PRO A 109 5.75 -1.58 -10.33
N SER A 110 7.00 -1.63 -9.88
CA SER A 110 7.68 -2.91 -9.55
C SER A 110 7.00 -3.67 -8.39
N LEU A 111 6.55 -2.96 -7.36
CA LEU A 111 5.83 -3.54 -6.25
C LEU A 111 4.46 -4.07 -6.69
N PHE A 112 3.73 -3.31 -7.52
CA PHE A 112 2.44 -3.74 -8.07
C PHE A 112 2.61 -5.02 -8.92
N GLN A 113 3.62 -5.04 -9.79
CA GLN A 113 3.96 -6.19 -10.64
C GLN A 113 4.27 -7.48 -9.85
N THR A 114 4.69 -7.36 -8.59
CA THR A 114 4.88 -8.52 -7.70
C THR A 114 3.56 -9.25 -7.41
N PHE A 115 2.43 -8.53 -7.44
CA PHE A 115 1.11 -9.08 -7.13
C PHE A 115 0.25 -9.31 -8.38
N ALA A 116 0.34 -8.45 -9.40
CA ALA A 116 -0.33 -8.64 -10.68
C ALA A 116 0.29 -7.78 -11.80
N PRO A 117 0.12 -8.13 -13.09
CA PRO A 117 0.53 -7.27 -14.20
C PRO A 117 -0.13 -5.90 -14.14
N GLU A 118 0.59 -4.81 -14.47
CA GLU A 118 0.06 -3.44 -14.47
C GLU A 118 -1.22 -3.25 -15.30
N ALA A 119 -1.40 -4.06 -16.36
CA ALA A 119 -2.61 -4.07 -17.17
C ALA A 119 -3.90 -4.34 -16.37
N VAL A 120 -3.79 -4.91 -15.16
CA VAL A 120 -4.91 -5.06 -14.23
C VAL A 120 -5.37 -3.72 -13.67
N GLY A 121 -4.44 -2.77 -13.48
CA GLY A 121 -4.66 -1.40 -13.02
C GLY A 121 -5.10 -1.25 -11.56
N ARG A 122 -5.76 -2.26 -10.97
CA ARG A 122 -6.29 -2.17 -9.61
C ARG A 122 -6.44 -3.51 -8.89
N LEU A 123 -5.85 -3.60 -7.70
CA LEU A 123 -5.97 -4.75 -6.80
C LEU A 123 -7.09 -4.53 -5.78
N TYR A 124 -7.78 -5.60 -5.41
CA TYR A 124 -8.82 -5.62 -4.37
C TYR A 124 -8.48 -6.69 -3.32
N GLY A 125 -8.84 -6.45 -2.05
CA GLY A 125 -8.61 -7.41 -0.97
C GLY A 125 -7.14 -7.53 -0.55
N VAL A 126 -6.39 -6.43 -0.70
CA VAL A 126 -5.00 -6.34 -0.27
C VAL A 126 -4.99 -6.17 1.25
N ASN A 127 -4.25 -7.03 1.96
CA ASN A 127 -4.09 -6.91 3.41
C ASN A 127 -2.67 -6.47 3.73
N TRP A 128 -2.51 -5.54 4.65
CA TRP A 128 -1.18 -5.13 5.09
C TRP A 128 -1.15 -4.80 6.58
N TYR A 129 0.06 -4.82 7.14
CA TYR A 129 0.33 -4.47 8.53
C TYR A 129 1.72 -3.84 8.68
N PHE A 130 1.89 -3.02 9.72
CA PHE A 130 3.20 -2.48 10.12
C PHE A 130 4.08 -3.58 10.75
N ASN A 131 5.35 -3.61 10.37
CA ASN A 131 6.37 -4.46 11.01
C ASN A 131 6.73 -4.00 12.42
#